data_AF-A0AAP5QK53-F1
#
_entry.id   AF-A0AAP5QK53-F1
#
_cell.length_a   1.000
_cell.length_b   1.000
_cell.length_c   1.000
_cell.angle_alpha   90.00
_cell.angle_beta   90.00
_cell.angle_gamma   90.00
#
_symmetry.space_group_name_H-M   'P 1'
#
loop_
_entity.id
_entity.type
_entity.pdbx_description
1 polymer ?
#
loop_
_entity_poly.entity_id
_entity_poly.type
_entity_poly.pdbx_seq_one_letter_code
_entity_poly.pdbx_strand_id
1 'polypeptide(L)'
;MEIVEIVLEYPSGMTISDRASYLRDAGQVYPSERLQAVVREFSISEAPPAVSFVIDGATVQLDSKIDGTFSVGNPIVGEQEDSLISLLLQPLLNPTKDQRQQFGRFCHTLAAAAFLGAVGVWHSTQVWTLSEVKLEASLVAGFVLTFIQGMISIKGE
;
A
#
# COMPACT_ATOMS: atom_id res chain seq x y z
N MET A 1 28.83 2.46 10.26
CA MET A 1 28.06 1.97 11.43
C MET A 1 27.03 3.02 11.75
N GLU A 2 25.76 2.73 11.52
CA GLU A 2 24.63 3.63 11.78
C GLU A 2 23.66 3.00 12.78
N ILE A 3 22.95 3.81 13.56
CA ILE A 3 21.94 3.30 14.49
C ILE A 3 20.60 3.30 13.77
N VAL A 4 19.99 2.12 13.67
CA VAL A 4 18.67 1.91 13.05
C VAL A 4 17.67 1.42 14.09
N GLU A 5 16.38 1.67 13.86
CA GLU A 5 15.31 1.08 14.65
C GLU A 5 15.00 -0.33 14.10
N ILE A 6 14.96 -1.32 14.99
CA ILE A 6 14.59 -2.70 14.67
C ILE A 6 13.25 -3.02 15.33
N VAL A 7 12.34 -3.63 14.58
CA VAL A 7 11.02 -4.05 15.03
C VAL A 7 10.86 -5.55 14.76
N LEU A 8 10.52 -6.29 15.81
CA LEU A 8 10.23 -7.73 15.79
C LEU A 8 8.74 -7.93 16.01
N GLU A 9 8.07 -8.60 15.09
CA GLU A 9 6.67 -8.96 15.20
C GLU A 9 6.52 -10.48 15.29
N TYR A 10 6.02 -10.95 16.42
CA TYR A 10 5.76 -12.37 16.64
C TYR A 10 4.34 -12.76 16.20
N PRO A 11 4.13 -14.00 15.71
CA PRO A 11 2.79 -14.49 15.36
C PRO A 11 1.80 -14.51 16.52
N SER A 12 2.29 -14.47 17.77
CA SER A 12 1.50 -14.32 18.99
C SER A 12 0.83 -12.94 19.11
N GLY A 13 1.19 -11.98 18.25
CA GLY A 13 0.75 -10.59 18.31
C GLY A 13 1.65 -9.70 19.20
N MET A 14 2.77 -10.24 19.69
CA MET A 14 3.75 -9.48 20.45
C MET A 14 4.68 -8.71 19.52
N THR A 15 4.88 -7.41 19.78
CA THR A 15 5.82 -6.56 19.06
C THR A 15 6.91 -6.03 19.99
N ILE A 16 8.16 -6.14 19.59
CA ILE A 16 9.32 -5.62 20.33
C ILE A 16 10.10 -4.66 19.42
N SER A 17 10.26 -3.41 19.86
CA SER A 17 11.11 -2.41 19.19
C SER A 17 12.35 -2.08 20.01
N ASP A 18 13.50 -1.94 19.34
CA ASP A 18 14.77 -1.53 19.95
C ASP A 18 15.65 -0.80 18.92
N ARG A 19 16.85 -0.39 19.33
CA ARG A 19 17.90 0.14 18.45
C ARG A 19 18.93 -0.92 18.12
N ALA A 20 19.37 -0.96 16.87
CA ALA A 20 20.41 -1.85 16.37
C ALA A 20 21.50 -1.08 15.63
N SER A 21 22.69 -1.68 15.52
CA SER A 21 23.80 -1.12 14.74
C SER A 21 23.80 -1.74 13.35
N TYR A 22 23.65 -0.92 12.31
CA TYR A 22 23.72 -1.34 10.92
C TYR A 22 25.11 -1.11 10.33
N LEU A 23 25.68 -2.16 9.75
CA LEU A 23 26.94 -2.13 9.01
C LEU A 23 26.63 -2.24 7.51
N ARG A 24 26.59 -1.08 6.82
CA ARG A 24 26.31 -0.96 5.37
C ARG A 24 27.19 -1.89 4.53
N ASP A 25 28.50 -1.94 4.82
CA ASP A 25 29.47 -2.70 4.04
C ASP A 25 29.23 -4.22 4.07
N ALA A 26 28.60 -4.73 5.13
CA ALA A 26 28.33 -6.15 5.31
C ALA A 26 26.85 -6.51 5.08
N GLY A 27 25.96 -5.54 4.92
CA GLY A 27 24.52 -5.76 4.89
C GLY A 27 24.02 -6.47 6.16
N GLN A 28 24.61 -6.17 7.32
CA GLN A 28 24.31 -6.83 8.59
C GLN A 28 23.79 -5.86 9.63
N VAL A 29 22.74 -6.28 10.34
CA VAL A 29 22.16 -5.56 11.47
C VAL A 29 22.53 -6.31 12.75
N TYR A 30 23.21 -5.60 13.64
CA TYR A 30 23.62 -6.10 14.96
C TYR A 30 22.65 -5.58 16.03
N PRO A 31 21.70 -6.42 16.49
CA PRO A 31 20.80 -6.06 17.59
C PRO A 31 21.57 -5.92 18.91
N SER A 32 20.97 -5.23 19.87
CA SER A 32 21.52 -5.14 21.23
C SER A 32 21.62 -6.52 21.89
N GLU A 33 22.59 -6.72 22.78
CA GLU A 33 22.75 -7.97 23.56
C GLU A 33 21.47 -8.34 24.34
N ARG A 34 20.75 -7.33 24.83
CA ARG A 34 19.45 -7.51 25.49
C ARG A 34 18.42 -8.07 24.52
N LEU A 35 18.33 -7.52 23.31
CA LEU A 35 17.38 -7.99 22.32
C LEU A 35 17.70 -9.42 21.86
N GLN A 36 18.99 -9.73 21.69
CA GLN A 36 19.43 -11.10 21.38
C GLN A 36 19.05 -12.10 22.47
N ALA A 37 19.21 -11.73 23.74
CA ALA A 37 18.80 -12.59 24.86
C ALA A 37 17.29 -12.87 24.86
N VAL A 38 16.48 -11.85 24.57
CA VAL A 38 15.03 -11.98 24.45
C VAL A 38 14.66 -12.88 23.27
N VAL A 39 15.15 -12.59 22.06
CA VAL A 39 14.86 -13.39 20.86
C VAL A 39 15.27 -14.87 21.06
N ARG A 40 16.39 -15.13 21.75
CA ARG A 40 16.85 -16.49 22.06
C ARG A 40 15.91 -17.24 23.01
N GLU A 41 15.32 -16.56 23.99
CA GLU A 41 14.36 -17.20 24.89
C GLU A 41 13.06 -17.52 24.15
N PHE A 42 12.58 -16.56 23.34
CA PHE A 42 11.35 -16.73 22.56
C PHE A 42 11.47 -17.77 21.45
N SER A 43 12.67 -18.01 20.90
CA SER A 43 12.86 -19.06 19.90
C SER A 43 12.65 -20.49 20.43
N ILE A 44 12.57 -20.65 21.76
CA ILE A 44 12.27 -21.94 22.41
C ILE A 44 10.77 -22.24 22.34
N SER A 45 9.91 -21.21 22.43
CA SER A 45 8.46 -21.36 22.60
C SER A 45 7.64 -20.84 21.42
N GLU A 46 8.17 -19.91 20.63
CA GLU A 46 7.46 -19.23 19.55
C GLU A 46 8.07 -19.48 18.18
N ALA A 47 7.23 -19.35 17.15
CA ALA A 47 7.69 -19.34 15.77
C ALA A 47 8.54 -18.09 15.50
N PRO A 48 9.50 -18.15 14.55
CA PRO A 48 10.39 -17.03 14.25
C PRO A 48 9.62 -15.74 13.97
N PRO A 49 10.02 -14.60 14.57
CA PRO A 49 9.36 -13.31 14.33
C PRO A 49 9.64 -12.80 12.92
N ALA A 50 8.71 -12.02 12.37
CA ALA A 50 9.01 -11.14 11.25
C ALA A 50 9.89 -9.99 11.76
N VAL A 51 11.02 -9.76 11.09
CA VAL A 51 12.02 -8.79 11.54
C VAL A 51 12.10 -7.70 10.49
N SER A 52 11.91 -6.45 10.92
CA SER A 52 12.09 -5.30 10.04
C SER A 52 13.00 -4.28 10.70
N PHE A 53 13.71 -3.50 9.89
CA PHE A 53 14.42 -2.32 10.37
C PHE A 53 14.06 -1.10 9.53
N VAL A 54 14.13 0.07 10.15
CA VAL A 54 13.91 1.35 9.47
C VAL A 54 15.25 2.01 9.19
N ILE A 55 15.55 2.22 7.92
CA ILE A 55 16.70 3.02 7.46
C ILE A 55 16.22 4.12 6.53
N ASP A 56 16.62 5.36 6.79
CA ASP A 56 16.26 6.53 5.98
C ASP A 56 14.72 6.68 5.76
N GLY A 57 13.90 6.19 6.69
CA GLY A 57 12.44 6.20 6.64
C GLY A 57 11.80 5.03 5.87
N ALA A 58 12.59 4.11 5.32
CA ALA A 58 12.12 2.90 4.64
C ALA A 58 12.21 1.68 5.55
N THR A 59 11.14 0.87 5.59
CA THR A 59 11.09 -0.40 6.34
C THR A 59 11.62 -1.52 5.46
N VAL A 60 12.69 -2.18 5.88
CA VAL A 60 13.32 -3.29 5.17
C VAL A 60 13.13 -4.57 5.98
N GLN A 61 12.55 -5.60 5.35
CA GLN A 61 12.37 -6.92 5.95
C GLN A 61 13.70 -7.69 5.96
N LEU A 62 14.01 -8.33 7.09
CA LEU A 62 15.20 -9.13 7.31
C LEU A 62 14.81 -10.60 7.44
N ASP A 63 15.62 -11.48 6.84
CA ASP A 63 15.51 -12.91 7.09
C ASP A 63 16.15 -13.22 8.45
N SER A 64 15.33 -13.71 9.38
CA SER A 64 15.81 -14.18 10.67
C SER A 64 16.62 -15.47 10.49
N LYS A 65 17.90 -15.44 10.85
CA LYS A 65 18.72 -16.66 10.96
C LYS A 65 18.64 -17.23 12.37
N ILE A 66 18.74 -18.55 12.45
CA ILE A 66 18.60 -19.38 13.66
C ILE A 66 19.69 -19.05 14.71
N ASP A 67 20.77 -18.37 14.31
CA ASP A 67 21.89 -17.98 15.18
C ASP A 67 21.69 -16.66 15.94
N GLY A 68 20.56 -15.98 15.76
CA GLY A 68 20.31 -14.67 16.36
C GLY A 68 20.98 -13.51 15.63
N THR A 69 21.60 -13.78 14.47
CA THR A 69 22.03 -12.76 13.53
C THR A 69 20.95 -12.53 12.48
N PHE A 70 20.79 -11.28 12.05
CA PHE A 70 19.89 -10.93 10.96
C PHE A 70 20.72 -10.66 9.72
N SER A 71 20.61 -11.50 8.70
CA SER A 71 21.17 -11.19 7.39
C SER A 71 20.09 -10.53 6.56
N VAL A 72 20.44 -9.43 5.88
CA VAL A 72 19.65 -8.95 4.75
C VAL A 72 19.52 -10.13 3.79
N GLY A 73 18.29 -10.66 3.68
CA GLY A 73 17.97 -11.68 2.70
C GLY A 73 18.44 -11.19 1.35
N ASN A 74 19.03 -12.09 0.54
CA ASN A 74 19.47 -11.75 -0.81
C ASN A 74 18.39 -10.88 -1.46
N PRO A 75 18.73 -9.70 -2.02
CA PRO A 75 17.75 -8.94 -2.76
C PRO A 75 17.19 -9.91 -3.78
N ILE A 76 15.87 -10.13 -3.74
CA ILE A 76 15.19 -10.82 -4.82
C ILE A 76 15.63 -10.05 -6.06
N VAL A 77 16.44 -10.72 -6.88
CA VAL A 77 17.02 -10.16 -8.09
C VAL A 77 15.85 -9.63 -8.91
N GLY A 78 15.80 -8.32 -8.91
CA GLY A 78 14.69 -7.45 -9.24
C GLY A 78 15.15 -6.04 -8.91
N GLU A 79 16.39 -5.72 -9.31
CA GLU A 79 16.81 -4.34 -9.54
C GLU A 79 15.81 -3.73 -10.54
N GLN A 80 14.74 -3.14 -10.01
CA GLN A 80 14.31 -1.86 -10.53
C GLN A 80 14.80 -0.87 -9.51
N GLU A 81 15.78 -0.06 -9.90
CA GLU A 81 15.92 1.27 -9.33
C GLU A 81 14.50 1.82 -9.18
N ASP A 82 14.06 2.06 -7.95
CA ASP A 82 12.75 2.66 -7.70
C ASP A 82 12.81 4.08 -8.26
N SER A 83 12.56 4.15 -9.57
CA SER A 83 12.36 5.37 -10.30
C SER A 83 11.32 6.17 -9.53
N LEU A 84 11.49 7.49 -9.41
CA LEU A 84 10.45 8.36 -8.84
C LEU A 84 9.06 8.08 -9.46
N ILE A 85 9.04 7.55 -10.68
CA ILE A 85 7.87 7.05 -11.39
C ILE A 85 7.26 5.81 -10.73
N SER A 86 8.03 4.80 -10.30
CA SER A 86 7.49 3.62 -9.60
C SER A 86 6.87 4.01 -8.25
N LEU A 87 7.50 4.94 -7.52
CA LEU A 87 7.01 5.47 -6.25
C LEU A 87 5.74 6.31 -6.41
N LEU A 88 5.62 7.06 -7.52
CA LEU A 88 4.39 7.79 -7.88
C LEU A 88 3.27 6.87 -8.38
N LEU A 89 3.60 5.72 -8.99
CA LEU A 89 2.63 4.76 -9.52
C LEU A 89 2.20 3.72 -8.47
N GLN A 90 2.97 3.49 -7.41
CA GLN A 90 2.63 2.55 -6.33
C GLN A 90 1.24 2.80 -5.73
N PRO A 91 0.84 4.04 -5.39
CA PRO A 91 -0.52 4.33 -4.89
C PRO A 91 -1.64 4.05 -5.89
N LEU A 92 -1.33 4.05 -7.19
CA LEU A 92 -2.29 3.72 -8.25
C LEU A 92 -2.41 2.22 -8.49
N LEU A 93 -1.31 1.48 -8.32
CA LEU A 93 -1.24 0.04 -8.51
C LEU A 93 -1.80 -0.73 -7.30
N ASN A 94 -1.51 -0.26 -6.08
CA ASN A 94 -1.97 -0.85 -4.83
C ASN A 94 -2.53 0.23 -3.88
N PRO A 95 -3.72 0.79 -4.18
CA PRO A 95 -4.28 1.86 -3.38
C PRO A 95 -4.67 1.37 -1.98
N THR A 96 -4.37 2.17 -0.96
CA THR A 96 -4.76 1.87 0.42
C THR A 96 -6.29 1.87 0.58
N LYS A 97 -6.79 1.27 1.67
CA LYS A 97 -8.23 1.25 1.99
C LYS A 97 -8.84 2.66 1.97
N ASP A 98 -8.17 3.63 2.58
CA ASP A 98 -8.63 5.02 2.62
C ASP A 98 -8.61 5.68 1.24
N GLN A 99 -7.58 5.44 0.43
CA GLN A 99 -7.51 5.94 -0.95
C GLN A 99 -8.63 5.35 -1.81
N ARG A 100 -8.92 4.05 -1.67
CA ARG A 100 -10.05 3.40 -2.36
C ARG A 100 -11.39 3.97 -1.94
N GLN A 101 -11.59 4.25 -0.65
CA GLN A 101 -12.82 4.89 -0.16
C GLN A 101 -12.97 6.33 -0.68
N GLN A 102 -11.91 7.12 -0.68
CA GLN A 102 -11.93 8.48 -1.24
C GLN A 102 -12.21 8.46 -2.75
N PHE A 103 -11.57 7.57 -3.49
CA PHE A 103 -11.84 7.36 -4.91
C PHE A 103 -13.29 6.94 -5.15
N GLY A 104 -13.84 6.03 -4.33
CA GLY A 104 -15.23 5.63 -4.43
C GLY A 104 -16.22 6.79 -4.22
N ARG A 105 -15.96 7.66 -3.23
CA ARG A 105 -16.74 8.89 -3.02
C ARG A 105 -16.63 9.83 -4.21
N PHE A 106 -15.43 10.00 -4.75
CA PHE A 106 -15.20 10.81 -5.95
C PHE A 106 -15.98 10.27 -7.16
N CYS A 107 -15.96 8.96 -7.39
CA CYS A 107 -16.76 8.31 -8.44
C CYS A 107 -18.26 8.56 -8.27
N HIS A 108 -18.79 8.51 -7.04
CA HIS A 108 -20.20 8.84 -6.80
C HIS A 108 -20.52 10.32 -7.07
N THR A 109 -19.61 11.25 -6.79
CA THR A 109 -19.77 12.66 -7.17
C THR A 109 -19.80 12.84 -8.69
N LEU A 110 -18.91 12.16 -9.42
CA LEU A 110 -18.93 12.15 -10.88
C LEU A 110 -20.22 11.54 -11.44
N ALA A 111 -20.72 10.46 -10.83
CA ALA A 111 -22.00 9.87 -11.19
C ALA A 111 -23.13 10.88 -11.03
N ALA A 112 -23.21 11.56 -9.87
CA ALA A 112 -24.20 12.59 -9.64
C ALA A 112 -24.12 13.73 -10.67
N ALA A 113 -22.91 14.18 -11.01
CA ALA A 113 -22.70 15.19 -12.05
C ALA A 113 -23.14 14.73 -13.44
N ALA A 114 -22.81 13.48 -13.83
CA ALA A 114 -23.22 12.90 -15.11
C ALA A 114 -24.74 12.74 -15.21
N PHE A 115 -25.39 12.33 -14.11
CA PHE A 115 -26.85 12.26 -14.03
C PHE A 115 -27.51 13.62 -14.21
N LEU A 116 -27.03 14.64 -13.49
CA LEU A 116 -27.52 16.02 -13.64
C LEU A 116 -27.29 16.54 -15.07
N GLY A 117 -26.15 16.21 -15.67
CA GLY A 117 -25.85 16.52 -17.06
C GLY A 117 -26.85 15.90 -18.03
N ALA A 118 -27.16 14.61 -17.87
CA ALA A 118 -28.15 13.90 -18.70
C ALA A 118 -29.54 14.55 -18.59
N VAL A 119 -30.00 14.82 -17.36
CA VAL A 119 -31.27 15.54 -17.14
C VAL A 119 -31.26 16.92 -17.81
N GLY A 120 -30.13 17.62 -17.76
CA GLY A 120 -29.95 18.92 -18.41
C GLY A 120 -30.04 18.84 -19.95
N VAL A 121 -29.36 17.88 -20.57
CA VAL A 121 -29.39 17.67 -22.02
C VAL A 121 -30.79 17.24 -22.47
N TRP A 122 -31.41 16.31 -21.76
CA TRP A 122 -32.78 15.86 -22.01
C TRP A 122 -33.78 17.03 -21.99
N HIS A 123 -33.70 17.92 -21.00
CA HIS A 123 -34.64 19.02 -20.84
C HIS A 123 -34.37 20.19 -21.82
N SER A 124 -33.12 20.43 -22.20
CA SER A 124 -32.74 21.56 -23.06
C SER A 124 -32.80 21.24 -24.55
N THR A 125 -32.76 19.96 -24.93
CA THR A 125 -32.77 19.53 -26.34
C THR A 125 -34.17 19.51 -26.93
N GLN A 126 -34.43 20.39 -27.89
CA GLN A 126 -35.70 20.45 -28.64
C GLN A 126 -35.67 19.61 -29.93
N VAL A 127 -34.49 19.45 -30.53
CA VAL A 127 -34.29 18.68 -31.77
C VAL A 127 -33.20 17.65 -31.55
N TRP A 128 -33.59 16.38 -31.61
CA TRP A 128 -32.68 15.26 -31.40
C TRP A 128 -31.89 14.95 -32.66
N THR A 129 -30.66 15.44 -32.71
CA THR A 129 -29.68 15.07 -33.73
C THR A 129 -28.86 13.86 -33.27
N LEU A 130 -28.15 13.21 -34.19
CA LEU A 130 -27.28 12.09 -33.85
C LEU A 130 -26.18 12.47 -32.84
N SER A 131 -25.70 13.72 -32.84
CA SER A 131 -24.73 14.20 -31.86
C SER A 131 -25.33 14.32 -30.46
N GLU A 132 -26.56 14.82 -30.34
CA GLU A 132 -27.23 14.92 -29.03
C GLU A 132 -27.56 13.55 -28.45
N VAL A 133 -27.99 12.61 -29.29
CA VAL A 133 -28.19 11.22 -28.85
C VAL A 133 -26.90 10.61 -28.33
N LYS A 134 -25.76 10.87 -28.98
CA LYS A 134 -24.44 10.40 -28.51
C LYS A 134 -24.04 11.06 -27.19
N LEU A 135 -24.27 12.35 -27.04
CA LEU A 135 -23.98 13.08 -25.81
C LEU A 135 -24.80 12.52 -24.64
N GLU A 136 -26.12 12.44 -24.80
CA GLU A 136 -27.03 11.86 -23.81
C GLU A 136 -26.62 10.44 -23.43
N ALA A 137 -26.38 9.58 -24.42
CA ALA A 137 -25.95 8.21 -24.19
C ALA A 137 -24.61 8.13 -23.42
N SER A 138 -23.66 9.02 -23.71
CA SER A 138 -22.37 9.07 -23.01
C SER A 138 -22.49 9.53 -21.56
N LEU A 139 -23.42 10.45 -21.26
CA LEU A 139 -23.70 10.89 -19.90
C LEU A 139 -24.35 9.77 -19.08
N VAL A 140 -25.33 9.06 -19.66
CA VAL A 140 -25.96 7.89 -19.02
C VAL A 140 -24.94 6.77 -18.80
N ALA A 141 -24.10 6.47 -19.78
CA ALA A 141 -23.03 5.48 -19.63
C ALA A 141 -22.03 5.91 -18.55
N GLY A 142 -21.61 7.17 -18.55
CA GLY A 142 -20.73 7.75 -17.53
C GLY A 142 -21.30 7.62 -16.12
N PHE A 143 -22.60 7.92 -15.95
CA PHE A 143 -23.30 7.72 -14.67
C PHE A 143 -23.22 6.27 -14.21
N VAL A 144 -23.61 5.30 -15.05
CA VAL A 144 -23.64 3.88 -14.67
C VAL A 144 -22.23 3.37 -14.33
N LEU A 145 -21.25 3.65 -15.18
CA LEU A 145 -19.87 3.19 -14.99
C LEU A 145 -19.25 3.74 -13.71
N THR A 146 -19.37 5.06 -13.49
CA THR A 146 -18.80 5.70 -12.29
C THR A 146 -19.55 5.29 -11.02
N PHE A 147 -20.87 5.10 -11.09
CA PHE A 147 -21.66 4.63 -9.94
C PHE A 147 -21.25 3.21 -9.52
N ILE A 148 -21.16 2.28 -10.47
CA ILE A 148 -20.73 0.90 -10.20
C ILE A 148 -19.30 0.87 -9.68
N GLN A 149 -18.39 1.61 -10.32
CA GLN A 149 -16.99 1.70 -9.89
C GLN A 149 -16.89 2.25 -8.46
N GLY A 150 -17.68 3.27 -8.11
CA GLY A 150 -17.77 3.81 -6.75
C GLY A 150 -18.18 2.75 -5.72
N MET A 151 -19.19 1.94 -6.03
CA MET A 151 -19.63 0.85 -5.16
C MET A 151 -18.55 -0.22 -4.98
N ILE A 152 -17.83 -0.60 -6.04
CA ILE A 152 -16.75 -1.60 -5.97
C ILE A 152 -15.58 -1.06 -5.14
N SER A 153 -15.23 0.21 -5.31
CA SER A 153 -14.12 0.84 -4.59
C SER A 153 -14.36 0.95 -3.09
N ILE A 154 -15.60 1.11 -2.64
CA ILE A 154 -15.93 1.20 -1.20
C ILE A 154 -16.02 -0.18 -0.52
N LYS A 155 -16.32 -1.25 -1.28
CA LYS A 155 -16.64 -2.59 -0.74
C LYS A 155 -15.46 -3.44 -0.27
N GLY A 156 -14.21 -3.07 -0.51
CA GLY A 156 -13.08 -3.97 -0.19
C GLY A 156 -12.53 -3.73 1.21
N GLU A 157 -12.64 -4.76 2.05
CA GLU A 157 -11.67 -5.02 3.13
C GLU A 157 -10.35 -5.50 2.55
#